data_AF-L8H373-F1
#
_entry.id   AF-L8H373-F1
#
_cell.length_a   1.000
_cell.length_b   1.000
_cell.length_c   1.000
_cell.angle_alpha   90.00
_cell.angle_beta   90.00
_cell.angle_gamma   90.00
#
_symmetry.space_group_name_H-M   'P 1'
#
loop_
_entity.id
_entity.type
_entity.pdbx_description
1 polymer ?
#
loop_
_entity_poly.entity_id
_entity_poly.type
_entity_poly.pdbx_seq_one_letter_code
_entity_poly.pdbx_strand_id
1 'polypeptide(L)'
;MSSEREENVYMAKLSEQAERYDEMVEAMKKVATTDVELTVEERNLLSVAYKNVIGARRASWRIISSIEQKEETKGNEEHAERYDEMVEAMKKVATTDVELTVEERNLLSVAYKNVIGARRASWRIISSIEQKEETKGNEEHVKMIKEYRRKVENELSGICKDILAVLDDHLIPSSSNGESKVFYYKMKGDYHRYMAEYAQGDGRKEAADASLQAYKSASDIAVTELPPTHPIRLGLALNFSVFHYEILNSPDKACQLAKQAFDDAIAELDTLSEDSYKDSTLIMQLLRDNLTLWTSDMQGDGDNDDKEEEKAGDNEANE
;
A
#
# COMPACT_ATOMS: atom_id res chain seq x y z
N MET A 1 -0.42 -22.45 31.76
CA MET A 1 -1.12 -21.24 32.23
C MET A 1 -0.23 -19.99 32.19
N SER A 2 1.01 -19.99 32.73
CA SER A 2 1.90 -18.79 32.62
C SER A 2 2.30 -18.46 31.18
N SER A 3 2.82 -19.42 30.39
CA SER A 3 3.28 -19.11 29.02
C SER A 3 2.13 -18.67 28.11
N GLU A 4 1.00 -19.38 28.11
CA GLU A 4 -0.15 -18.99 27.28
C GLU A 4 -0.70 -17.60 27.64
N ARG A 5 -0.62 -17.19 28.92
CA ARG A 5 -0.99 -15.83 29.33
C ARG A 5 0.00 -14.81 28.78
N GLU A 6 1.29 -15.06 28.96
CA GLU A 6 2.38 -14.21 28.45
C GLU A 6 2.34 -14.08 26.92
N GLU A 7 2.06 -15.17 26.21
CA GLU A 7 1.86 -15.22 24.76
C GLU A 7 0.68 -14.35 24.31
N ASN A 8 -0.48 -14.44 24.99
CA ASN A 8 -1.64 -13.61 24.65
C ASN A 8 -1.39 -12.12 24.96
N VAL A 9 -0.64 -11.80 26.03
CA VAL A 9 -0.23 -10.41 26.32
C VAL A 9 0.74 -9.89 25.25
N TYR A 10 1.69 -10.71 24.81
CA TYR A 10 2.60 -10.36 23.72
C TYR A 10 1.85 -10.14 22.41
N MET A 11 0.91 -11.02 22.07
CA MET A 11 0.03 -10.87 20.89
C MET A 11 -0.80 -9.58 20.94
N ALA A 12 -1.29 -9.19 22.11
CA ALA A 12 -2.00 -7.92 22.27
C ALA A 12 -1.09 -6.71 21.99
N LYS A 13 0.15 -6.73 22.47
CA LYS A 13 1.14 -5.67 22.19
C LYS A 13 1.51 -5.60 20.71
N LEU A 14 1.63 -6.75 20.05
CA LEU A 14 1.90 -6.81 18.62
C LEU A 14 0.72 -6.25 17.82
N SER A 15 -0.51 -6.61 18.22
CA SER A 15 -1.74 -6.11 17.60
C SER A 15 -1.93 -4.61 17.80
N GLU A 16 -1.55 -4.07 18.96
CA GLU A 16 -1.56 -2.63 19.24
C GLU A 16 -0.61 -1.88 18.30
N GLN A 17 0.65 -2.33 18.18
CA GLN A 17 1.63 -1.71 17.28
C GLN A 17 1.22 -1.82 15.81
N ALA A 18 0.53 -2.89 15.44
CA ALA A 18 0.02 -3.12 14.10
C ALA A 18 -1.33 -2.44 13.82
N GLU A 19 -1.88 -1.68 14.78
CA GLU A 19 -3.19 -1.02 14.76
C GLU A 19 -4.38 -1.98 14.50
N ARG A 20 -4.24 -3.27 14.85
CA ARG A 20 -5.25 -4.31 14.68
C ARG A 20 -6.06 -4.51 15.98
N TYR A 21 -6.82 -3.50 16.36
CA TYR A 21 -7.48 -3.44 17.68
C TYR A 21 -8.53 -4.53 17.91
N ASP A 22 -9.18 -5.06 16.87
CA ASP A 22 -10.10 -6.20 17.03
C ASP A 22 -9.35 -7.46 17.51
N GLU A 23 -8.16 -7.72 16.98
CA GLU A 23 -7.32 -8.85 17.38
C GLU A 23 -6.70 -8.63 18.76
N MET A 24 -6.35 -7.38 19.07
CA MET A 24 -5.95 -6.97 20.42
C MET A 24 -7.06 -7.29 21.43
N VAL A 25 -8.33 -7.02 21.11
CA VAL A 25 -9.48 -7.39 21.94
C VAL A 25 -9.60 -8.91 22.10
N GLU A 26 -9.43 -9.69 21.04
CA GLU A 26 -9.47 -11.16 21.11
C GLU A 26 -8.38 -11.73 22.02
N ALA A 27 -7.14 -11.26 21.89
CA ALA A 27 -6.02 -11.67 22.72
C ALA A 27 -6.27 -11.30 24.19
N MET A 28 -6.68 -10.06 24.46
CA MET A 28 -6.94 -9.60 25.83
C MET A 28 -8.18 -10.23 26.47
N LYS A 29 -9.17 -10.66 25.68
CA LYS A 29 -10.28 -11.50 26.17
C LYS A 29 -9.77 -12.83 26.72
N LYS A 30 -8.86 -13.50 25.99
CA LYS A 30 -8.26 -14.76 26.45
C LYS A 30 -7.51 -14.59 27.77
N VAL A 31 -6.74 -13.51 27.91
CA VAL A 31 -6.07 -13.14 29.18
C VAL A 31 -7.09 -12.95 30.30
N ALA A 32 -8.17 -12.19 30.06
CA ALA A 32 -9.20 -11.91 31.05
C ALA A 32 -9.99 -13.15 31.49
N THR A 33 -10.09 -14.19 30.64
CA THR A 33 -10.78 -15.45 30.97
C THR A 33 -9.94 -16.43 31.78
N THR A 34 -8.71 -16.09 32.17
CA THR A 34 -7.83 -17.01 32.94
C THR A 34 -8.11 -17.05 34.45
N ASP A 35 -9.22 -16.47 34.93
CA ASP A 35 -9.65 -16.42 36.35
C ASP A 35 -8.57 -15.92 37.34
N VAL A 36 -7.56 -15.20 36.85
CA VAL A 36 -6.46 -14.63 37.63
C VAL A 36 -6.44 -13.11 37.42
N GLU A 37 -6.26 -12.37 38.51
CA GLU A 37 -6.30 -10.90 38.50
C GLU A 37 -5.37 -10.30 37.44
N LEU A 38 -5.88 -9.29 36.73
CA LEU A 38 -5.13 -8.59 35.70
C LEU A 38 -4.14 -7.60 36.32
N THR A 39 -2.89 -7.68 35.88
CA THR A 39 -1.86 -6.70 36.17
C THR A 39 -2.26 -5.31 35.68
N VAL A 40 -1.56 -4.27 36.14
CA VAL A 40 -1.80 -2.88 35.67
C VAL A 40 -1.59 -2.78 34.16
N GLU A 41 -0.57 -3.45 33.63
CA GLU A 41 -0.27 -3.46 32.20
C GLU A 41 -1.39 -4.14 31.39
N GLU A 42 -1.83 -5.32 31.81
CA GLU A 42 -2.94 -6.04 31.14
C GLU A 42 -4.25 -5.25 31.18
N ARG A 43 -4.55 -4.56 32.30
CA ARG A 43 -5.72 -3.68 32.38
C ARG A 43 -5.64 -2.51 31.41
N ASN A 44 -4.45 -1.93 31.24
CA ASN A 44 -4.23 -0.85 30.28
C ASN A 44 -4.41 -1.34 28.84
N LEU A 45 -3.80 -2.48 28.47
CA LEU A 45 -3.96 -3.10 27.15
C LEU A 45 -5.44 -3.40 26.84
N LEU A 46 -6.17 -4.00 27.79
CA LEU A 46 -7.60 -4.26 27.64
C LEU A 46 -8.40 -2.97 27.39
N SER A 47 -8.11 -1.90 28.15
CA SER A 47 -8.76 -0.60 27.99
C SER A 47 -8.49 0.04 26.63
N VAL A 48 -7.23 0.03 26.19
CA VAL A 48 -6.82 0.57 24.88
C VAL A 48 -7.50 -0.19 23.75
N ALA A 49 -7.52 -1.52 23.82
CA ALA A 49 -8.15 -2.38 22.81
C ALA A 49 -9.63 -2.02 22.62
N TYR A 50 -10.41 -2.03 23.70
CA TYR A 50 -11.84 -1.75 23.63
C TYR A 50 -12.14 -0.29 23.28
N LYS A 51 -11.34 0.67 23.77
CA LYS A 51 -11.51 2.11 23.47
C LYS A 51 -11.38 2.38 21.98
N ASN A 52 -10.41 1.76 21.30
CA ASN A 52 -10.21 1.94 19.87
C ASN A 52 -11.31 1.27 19.06
N VAL A 53 -11.67 0.01 19.36
CA VAL A 53 -12.75 -0.70 18.65
C VAL A 53 -14.09 0.03 18.80
N ILE A 54 -14.46 0.48 20.01
CA ILE A 54 -15.71 1.22 20.22
C ILE A 54 -15.64 2.65 19.67
N GLY A 55 -14.45 3.26 19.67
CA GLY A 55 -14.20 4.59 19.13
C GLY A 55 -14.53 4.66 17.65
N ALA A 56 -14.01 3.73 16.86
CA ALA A 56 -14.27 3.60 15.43
C ALA A 56 -15.77 3.38 15.14
N ARG A 57 -16.43 2.50 15.90
CA ARG A 57 -17.88 2.25 15.77
C ARG A 57 -18.72 3.47 16.14
N ARG A 58 -18.33 4.24 17.17
CA ARG A 58 -19.03 5.47 17.59
C ARG A 58 -18.83 6.61 16.60
N ALA A 59 -17.66 6.68 15.94
CA ALA A 59 -17.43 7.63 14.86
C ALA A 59 -18.32 7.28 13.65
N SER A 60 -18.31 6.00 13.26
CA SER A 60 -19.18 5.48 12.20
C SER A 60 -20.66 5.73 12.49
N TRP A 61 -21.13 5.48 13.73
CA TRP A 61 -22.51 5.74 14.11
C TRP A 61 -22.87 7.22 14.03
N ARG A 62 -22.00 8.13 14.49
CA ARG A 62 -22.22 9.58 14.37
C ARG A 62 -22.35 10.02 12.92
N ILE A 63 -21.51 9.48 12.05
CA ILE A 63 -21.55 9.75 10.62
C ILE A 63 -22.84 9.21 10.01
N ILE A 64 -23.18 7.94 10.25
CA ILE A 64 -24.40 7.33 9.71
C ILE A 64 -25.64 8.08 10.20
N SER A 65 -25.73 8.44 11.48
CA SER A 65 -26.83 9.24 12.00
C SER A 65 -26.88 10.64 11.40
N SER A 66 -25.73 11.24 11.09
CA SER A 66 -25.67 12.52 10.37
C SER A 66 -26.11 12.38 8.91
N ILE A 67 -25.75 11.28 8.24
CA ILE A 67 -26.17 10.98 6.87
C ILE A 67 -27.67 10.69 6.85
N GLU A 68 -28.20 9.89 7.78
CA GLU A 68 -29.63 9.62 7.92
C GLU A 68 -30.44 10.92 8.11
N GLN A 69 -29.96 11.84 8.95
CA GLN A 69 -30.57 13.16 9.11
C GLN A 69 -30.43 14.06 7.87
N LYS A 70 -29.31 13.96 7.13
CA LYS A 70 -29.08 14.71 5.87
C LYS A 70 -29.81 14.09 4.67
N GLU A 71 -30.10 12.80 4.66
CA GLU A 71 -30.91 12.11 3.62
C GLU A 71 -32.39 12.52 3.74
N GLU A 72 -32.88 12.80 4.96
CA GLU A 72 -34.18 13.47 5.17
C GLU A 72 -34.18 14.95 4.69
N THR A 73 -33.00 15.55 4.50
CA THR A 73 -32.82 16.95 4.05
C THR A 73 -31.70 17.09 3.02
N LYS A 74 -31.89 16.54 1.81
CA LYS A 74 -31.02 16.61 0.61
C LYS A 74 -29.62 17.24 0.79
N GLY A 75 -28.60 16.39 0.69
CA GLY A 75 -27.32 16.74 0.05
C GLY A 75 -26.07 16.50 0.90
N ASN A 76 -25.39 15.39 0.61
CA ASN A 76 -23.98 15.02 0.84
C ASN A 76 -23.24 15.42 2.15
N GLU A 77 -22.56 14.45 2.75
CA GLU A 77 -21.10 14.46 3.03
C GLU A 77 -20.65 13.30 3.95
N GLU A 78 -19.46 12.78 3.63
CA GLU A 78 -18.43 12.10 4.45
C GLU A 78 -18.70 10.71 5.07
N HIS A 79 -18.26 9.72 4.29
CA HIS A 79 -17.66 8.41 4.59
C HIS A 79 -17.54 7.96 6.06
N ALA A 80 -18.35 6.98 6.43
CA ALA A 80 -17.95 5.99 7.42
C ALA A 80 -16.82 5.12 6.81
N GLU A 81 -15.79 4.80 7.59
CA GLU A 81 -14.63 3.96 7.24
C GLU A 81 -14.99 2.46 6.97
N ARG A 82 -16.20 2.18 6.46
CA ARG A 82 -16.70 0.84 6.13
C ARG A 82 -16.29 0.46 4.70
N TYR A 83 -15.00 0.59 4.39
CA TYR A 83 -14.49 0.29 3.06
C TYR A 83 -14.68 -1.18 2.67
N ASP A 84 -14.69 -2.10 3.64
CA ASP A 84 -14.99 -3.53 3.40
C ASP A 84 -16.40 -3.74 2.82
N GLU A 85 -17.40 -2.99 3.30
CA GLU A 85 -18.77 -3.09 2.76
C GLU A 85 -18.92 -2.39 1.42
N MET A 86 -18.17 -1.30 1.23
CA MET A 86 -18.09 -0.61 -0.05
C MET A 86 -17.49 -1.53 -1.12
N VAL A 87 -16.46 -2.32 -0.78
CA VAL A 87 -15.92 -3.36 -1.67
C VAL A 87 -17.02 -4.35 -2.05
N GLU A 88 -17.73 -4.91 -1.08
CA GLU A 88 -18.79 -5.90 -1.34
C GLU A 88 -19.95 -5.34 -2.18
N ALA A 89 -20.33 -4.08 -1.97
CA ALA A 89 -21.35 -3.42 -2.79
C ALA A 89 -20.85 -3.17 -4.22
N MET A 90 -19.64 -2.60 -4.39
CA MET A 90 -19.09 -2.26 -5.69
C MET A 90 -18.73 -3.49 -6.52
N LYS A 91 -18.40 -4.63 -5.89
CA LYS A 91 -18.24 -5.92 -6.58
C LYS A 91 -19.55 -6.39 -7.23
N LYS A 92 -20.68 -6.21 -6.56
CA LYS A 92 -21.99 -6.56 -7.16
C LYS A 92 -22.30 -5.72 -8.39
N VAL A 93 -21.87 -4.46 -8.39
CA VAL A 93 -21.98 -3.59 -9.58
C VAL A 93 -21.01 -4.06 -10.67
N ALA A 94 -19.75 -4.31 -10.32
CA ALA A 94 -18.72 -4.77 -11.27
C ALA A 94 -19.06 -6.11 -11.95
N THR A 95 -19.75 -7.01 -11.26
CA THR A 95 -20.16 -8.34 -11.76
C THR A 95 -21.42 -8.33 -12.63
N THR A 96 -21.97 -7.15 -12.95
CA THR A 96 -23.10 -7.01 -13.88
C THR A 96 -22.68 -7.01 -15.36
N ASP A 97 -21.37 -7.06 -15.64
CA ASP A 97 -20.77 -7.04 -16.99
C ASP A 97 -21.19 -5.83 -17.83
N VAL A 98 -21.50 -4.73 -17.15
CA VAL A 98 -21.74 -3.41 -17.75
C VAL A 98 -20.53 -2.53 -17.44
N GLU A 99 -20.10 -1.72 -18.41
CA GLU A 99 -19.02 -0.76 -18.21
C GLU A 99 -19.38 0.23 -17.10
N LEU A 100 -18.55 0.27 -16.05
CA LEU A 100 -18.73 1.18 -14.92
C LEU A 100 -18.59 2.64 -15.36
N THR A 101 -19.40 3.52 -14.77
CA THR A 101 -19.18 4.96 -14.92
C THR A 101 -17.88 5.41 -14.26
N VAL A 102 -17.43 6.63 -14.56
CA VAL A 102 -16.23 7.21 -13.94
C VAL A 102 -16.37 7.24 -12.42
N GLU A 103 -17.55 7.60 -11.91
CA GLU A 103 -17.85 7.63 -10.48
C GLU A 103 -17.81 6.23 -9.86
N GLU A 104 -18.46 5.25 -10.48
CA GLU A 104 -18.47 3.86 -10.00
C GLU A 104 -17.06 3.24 -9.97
N ARG A 105 -16.29 3.46 -11.05
CA ARG A 105 -14.89 3.05 -11.14
C ARG A 105 -14.05 3.68 -10.02
N ASN A 106 -14.24 4.98 -9.78
CA ASN A 106 -13.52 5.69 -8.73
C ASN A 106 -13.90 5.18 -7.33
N LEU A 107 -15.19 4.91 -7.07
CA LEU A 107 -15.67 4.34 -5.81
C LEU A 107 -15.04 2.96 -5.56
N LEU A 108 -15.05 2.07 -6.56
CA LEU A 108 -14.42 0.75 -6.45
C LEU A 108 -12.93 0.86 -6.11
N SER A 109 -12.21 1.75 -6.80
CA SER A 109 -10.79 1.99 -6.58
C SER A 109 -10.50 2.52 -5.18
N VAL A 110 -11.27 3.50 -4.72
CA VAL A 110 -11.16 4.07 -3.35
C VAL A 110 -11.41 2.99 -2.30
N ALA A 111 -12.43 2.14 -2.50
CA ALA A 111 -12.77 1.08 -1.57
C ALA A 111 -11.59 0.11 -1.38
N TYR A 112 -11.11 -0.51 -2.47
CA TYR A 112 -10.01 -1.46 -2.38
C TYR A 112 -8.69 -0.80 -1.95
N LYS A 113 -8.39 0.43 -2.39
CA LYS A 113 -7.19 1.17 -1.97
C LYS A 113 -7.12 1.34 -0.45
N ASN A 114 -8.24 1.67 0.18
CA ASN A 114 -8.29 1.86 1.63
C ASN A 114 -8.20 0.52 2.37
N VAL A 115 -8.92 -0.50 1.93
CA VAL A 115 -8.86 -1.84 2.55
C VAL A 115 -7.43 -2.39 2.50
N ILE A 116 -6.78 -2.36 1.33
CA ILE A 116 -5.42 -2.87 1.18
C ILE A 116 -4.37 -1.99 1.87
N GLY A 117 -4.57 -0.66 1.89
CA GLY A 117 -3.66 0.29 2.53
C GLY A 117 -3.45 -0.01 4.01
N ALA A 118 -4.53 -0.26 4.75
CA ALA A 118 -4.47 -0.63 6.16
C ALA A 118 -3.68 -1.93 6.40
N ARG A 119 -3.92 -2.97 5.58
CA ARG A 119 -3.22 -4.26 5.73
C ARG A 119 -1.75 -4.16 5.32
N ARG A 120 -1.42 -3.36 4.30
CA ARG A 120 -0.02 -3.12 3.88
C ARG A 120 0.77 -2.35 4.94
N ALA A 121 0.16 -1.35 5.58
CA ALA A 121 0.78 -0.63 6.69
C ALA A 121 1.08 -1.57 7.86
N SER A 122 0.10 -2.39 8.25
CA SER A 122 0.25 -3.42 9.28
C SER A 122 1.39 -4.39 8.96
N TRP A 123 1.45 -4.90 7.73
CA TRP A 123 2.52 -5.80 7.28
C TRP A 123 3.91 -5.16 7.36
N ARG A 124 4.07 -3.89 6.96
CA ARG A 124 5.36 -3.17 7.05
C ARG A 124 5.82 -3.03 8.50
N ILE A 125 4.92 -2.71 9.42
CA ILE A 125 5.21 -2.59 10.84
C ILE A 125 5.66 -3.94 11.40
N ILE A 126 4.89 -5.00 11.15
CA ILE A 126 5.20 -6.35 11.65
C ILE A 126 6.53 -6.85 11.09
N SER A 127 6.80 -6.63 9.80
CA SER A 127 8.07 -7.00 9.17
C SER A 127 9.26 -6.26 9.78
N SER A 128 9.10 -4.97 10.13
CA SER A 128 10.13 -4.22 10.85
C SER A 128 10.34 -4.72 12.28
N ILE A 129 9.27 -5.12 12.97
CA ILE A 129 9.35 -5.72 14.32
C ILE A 129 10.05 -7.08 14.26
N GLU A 130 9.76 -7.91 13.26
CA GLU A 130 10.43 -9.20 13.02
C GLU A 130 11.93 -9.01 12.90
N GLN A 131 12.39 -8.11 12.02
CA GLN A 131 13.81 -7.83 11.81
C GLN A 131 14.49 -7.34 13.10
N LYS A 132 13.81 -6.45 13.85
CA LYS A 132 14.32 -5.96 15.14
C LYS A 132 14.38 -7.04 16.22
N GLU A 133 13.47 -8.00 16.22
CA GLU A 133 13.45 -9.07 17.22
C GLU A 133 14.44 -10.19 16.85
N GLU A 134 14.64 -10.47 15.56
CA GLU A 134 15.67 -11.39 15.06
C GLU A 134 17.08 -10.95 15.50
N THR A 135 17.39 -9.65 15.45
CA THR A 135 18.68 -9.13 15.92
C THR A 135 18.91 -9.25 17.42
N LYS A 136 17.84 -9.39 18.23
CA LYS A 136 17.93 -9.60 19.68
C LYS A 136 18.06 -11.07 20.07
N GLY A 137 17.86 -12.00 19.12
CA GLY A 137 17.98 -13.44 19.35
C GLY A 137 16.84 -14.08 20.15
N ASN A 138 15.68 -13.42 20.29
CA ASN A 138 14.53 -14.02 20.97
C ASN A 138 13.74 -14.95 20.03
N GLU A 139 14.16 -16.21 19.94
CA GLU A 139 13.60 -17.19 18.99
C GLU A 139 12.09 -17.44 19.17
N GLU A 140 11.57 -17.35 20.39
CA GLU A 140 10.15 -17.59 20.66
C GLU A 140 9.27 -16.45 20.14
N HIS A 141 9.64 -15.21 20.47
CA HIS A 141 8.97 -14.03 19.93
C HIS A 141 9.08 -13.95 18.40
N VAL A 142 10.25 -14.27 17.83
CA VAL A 142 10.43 -14.30 16.37
C VAL A 142 9.48 -15.29 15.71
N LYS A 143 9.26 -16.48 16.29
CA LYS A 143 8.29 -17.44 15.79
C LYS A 143 6.86 -16.89 15.84
N MET A 144 6.47 -16.24 16.92
CA MET A 144 5.15 -15.61 17.05
C MET A 144 4.94 -14.49 16.03
N ILE A 145 5.94 -13.61 15.85
CA ILE A 145 5.88 -12.52 14.87
C ILE A 145 5.77 -13.08 13.44
N LYS A 146 6.53 -14.13 13.11
CA LYS A 146 6.48 -14.79 11.79
C LYS A 146 5.09 -15.33 11.47
N GLU A 147 4.46 -16.00 12.43
CA GLU A 147 3.10 -16.51 12.23
C GLU A 147 2.08 -15.38 12.09
N TYR A 148 2.25 -14.30 12.84
CA TYR A 148 1.40 -13.12 12.72
C TYR A 148 1.57 -12.40 11.38
N ARG A 149 2.81 -12.25 10.90
CA ARG A 149 3.12 -11.72 9.56
C ARG A 149 2.44 -12.58 8.48
N ARG A 150 2.56 -13.91 8.57
CA ARG A 150 1.93 -14.85 7.62
C ARG A 150 0.41 -14.69 7.58
N LYS A 151 -0.23 -14.44 8.73
CA LYS A 151 -1.66 -14.13 8.79
C LYS A 151 -2.01 -12.87 7.97
N VAL A 152 -1.25 -11.79 8.17
CA VAL A 152 -1.44 -10.53 7.40
C VAL A 152 -1.17 -10.74 5.90
N GLU A 153 -0.15 -11.50 5.54
CA GLU A 153 0.16 -11.84 4.14
C GLU A 153 -0.97 -12.63 3.47
N ASN A 154 -1.62 -13.53 4.19
CA ASN A 154 -2.79 -14.26 3.69
C ASN A 154 -3.98 -13.32 3.46
N GLU A 155 -4.22 -12.36 4.35
CA GLU A 155 -5.26 -11.33 4.18
C GLU A 155 -4.97 -10.45 2.97
N LEU A 156 -3.73 -9.96 2.83
CA LEU A 156 -3.26 -9.21 1.67
C LEU A 156 -3.44 -10.00 0.37
N SER A 157 -3.06 -11.28 0.38
CA SER A 157 -3.22 -12.18 -0.75
C SER A 157 -4.69 -12.37 -1.12
N GLY A 158 -5.57 -12.50 -0.13
CA GLY A 158 -7.01 -12.59 -0.33
C GLY A 158 -7.58 -11.36 -1.03
N ILE A 159 -7.25 -10.17 -0.51
CA ILE A 159 -7.70 -8.89 -1.09
C ILE A 159 -7.17 -8.72 -2.53
N CYS A 160 -5.89 -9.02 -2.77
CA CYS A 160 -5.29 -8.91 -4.10
C CYS A 160 -5.96 -9.87 -5.09
N LYS A 161 -6.12 -11.14 -4.72
CA LYS A 161 -6.75 -12.14 -5.60
C LYS A 161 -8.21 -11.78 -5.92
N ASP A 162 -8.93 -11.24 -4.95
CA ASP A 162 -10.32 -10.83 -5.11
C ASP A 162 -10.49 -9.75 -6.18
N ILE A 163 -9.75 -8.64 -6.10
CA ILE A 163 -9.83 -7.58 -7.12
C ILE A 163 -9.23 -8.03 -8.46
N LEU A 164 -8.18 -8.84 -8.46
CA LEU A 164 -7.59 -9.35 -9.70
C LEU A 164 -8.59 -10.22 -10.47
N ALA A 165 -9.38 -11.05 -9.79
CA ALA A 165 -10.46 -11.81 -10.41
C ALA A 165 -11.53 -10.87 -11.00
N VAL A 166 -11.97 -9.85 -10.24
CA VAL A 166 -12.96 -8.87 -10.73
C VAL A 166 -12.43 -8.11 -11.97
N LEU A 167 -11.14 -7.77 -11.99
CA LEU A 167 -10.50 -7.09 -13.12
C LEU A 167 -10.46 -8.00 -14.35
N ASP A 168 -10.03 -9.25 -14.20
CA ASP A 168 -9.82 -10.17 -15.30
C ASP A 168 -11.12 -10.74 -15.87
N ASP A 169 -12.08 -11.07 -15.01
CA ASP A 169 -13.32 -11.73 -15.42
C ASP A 169 -14.39 -10.74 -15.90
N HIS A 170 -14.38 -9.49 -15.40
CA HIS A 170 -15.47 -8.54 -15.63
C HIS A 170 -15.03 -7.19 -16.19
N LEU A 171 -14.14 -6.47 -15.49
CA LEU A 171 -13.90 -5.04 -15.77
C LEU A 171 -13.05 -4.79 -17.02
N ILE A 172 -11.95 -5.54 -17.19
CA ILE A 172 -11.10 -5.42 -18.40
C ILE A 172 -11.89 -5.87 -19.64
N PRO A 173 -12.58 -7.03 -19.66
CA PRO A 173 -13.39 -7.44 -20.81
C PRO A 173 -14.51 -6.46 -21.17
N SER A 174 -15.14 -5.82 -20.19
CA SER A 174 -16.26 -4.90 -20.40
C SER A 174 -15.83 -3.47 -20.77
N SER A 175 -14.54 -3.15 -20.70
CA SER A 175 -14.02 -1.79 -20.96
C SER A 175 -13.98 -1.47 -22.45
N SER A 176 -14.58 -0.35 -22.85
CA SER A 176 -14.70 0.03 -24.26
C SER A 176 -13.68 1.08 -24.69
N ASN A 177 -13.30 1.99 -23.79
CA ASN A 177 -12.42 3.13 -24.06
C ASN A 177 -11.00 2.96 -23.47
N GLY A 178 -10.02 3.69 -24.02
CA GLY A 178 -8.64 3.64 -23.56
C GLY A 178 -8.46 4.08 -22.12
N GLU A 179 -9.24 5.06 -21.65
CA GLU A 179 -9.12 5.55 -20.29
C GLU A 179 -9.48 4.46 -19.26
N SER A 180 -10.61 3.78 -19.43
CA SER A 180 -11.02 2.67 -18.55
C SER A 180 -10.06 1.48 -18.66
N LYS A 181 -9.58 1.13 -19.86
CA LYS A 181 -8.55 0.09 -20.05
C LYS A 181 -7.26 0.39 -19.31
N VAL A 182 -6.70 1.58 -19.51
CA VAL A 182 -5.45 2.00 -18.84
C VAL A 182 -5.65 1.99 -17.32
N PHE A 183 -6.80 2.47 -16.84
CA PHE A 183 -7.12 2.45 -15.42
C PHE A 183 -7.11 1.03 -14.85
N TYR A 184 -7.80 0.08 -15.48
CA TYR A 184 -7.89 -1.30 -14.99
C TYR A 184 -6.58 -2.07 -15.12
N TYR A 185 -5.83 -1.91 -16.22
CA TYR A 185 -4.50 -2.53 -16.33
C TYR A 185 -3.49 -1.95 -15.35
N LYS A 186 -3.54 -0.62 -15.11
CA LYS A 186 -2.74 0.02 -14.06
C LYS A 186 -3.09 -0.56 -12.69
N MET A 187 -4.39 -0.70 -12.39
CA MET A 187 -4.86 -1.29 -11.13
C MET A 187 -4.38 -2.73 -11.00
N LYS A 188 -4.50 -3.54 -12.06
CA LYS A 188 -3.96 -4.92 -12.10
C LYS A 188 -2.45 -4.96 -11.79
N GLY A 189 -1.67 -4.06 -12.39
CA GLY A 189 -0.24 -3.90 -12.10
C GLY A 189 0.01 -3.55 -10.64
N ASP A 190 -0.75 -2.61 -10.08
CA ASP A 190 -0.66 -2.21 -8.67
C ASP A 190 -0.89 -3.40 -7.71
N TYR A 191 -1.92 -4.23 -7.93
CA TYR A 191 -2.20 -5.37 -7.05
C TYR A 191 -1.18 -6.50 -7.18
N HIS A 192 -0.69 -6.79 -8.39
CA HIS A 192 0.42 -7.73 -8.54
C HIS A 192 1.72 -7.21 -7.91
N ARG A 193 2.00 -5.91 -8.02
CA ARG A 193 3.12 -5.26 -7.32
C ARG A 193 2.99 -5.44 -5.81
N TYR A 194 1.82 -5.21 -5.24
CA TYR A 194 1.59 -5.43 -3.80
C TYR A 194 1.86 -6.88 -3.40
N MET A 195 1.47 -7.86 -4.22
CA MET A 195 1.82 -9.27 -3.98
C MET A 195 3.33 -9.51 -4.00
N ALA A 196 4.06 -8.86 -4.92
CA ALA A 196 5.52 -8.99 -5.02
C ALA A 196 6.28 -8.40 -3.82
N GLU A 197 5.67 -7.48 -3.05
CA GLU A 197 6.30 -6.87 -1.86
C GLU A 197 6.61 -7.91 -0.77
N TYR A 198 5.68 -8.85 -0.53
CA TYR A 198 5.78 -9.83 0.55
C TYR A 198 6.04 -11.27 0.07
N ALA A 199 5.82 -11.56 -1.21
CA ALA A 199 6.11 -12.87 -1.76
C ALA A 199 7.62 -13.18 -1.74
N GLN A 200 7.95 -14.48 -1.70
CA GLN A 200 9.32 -14.99 -1.70
C GLN A 200 9.53 -16.00 -2.83
N GLY A 201 10.79 -16.21 -3.23
CA GLY A 201 11.17 -17.19 -4.25
C GLY A 201 10.39 -17.02 -5.56
N ASP A 202 9.89 -18.14 -6.10
CA ASP A 202 9.16 -18.17 -7.37
C ASP A 202 7.89 -17.33 -7.34
N GLY A 203 7.17 -17.30 -6.20
CA GLY A 203 5.95 -16.49 -6.06
C GLY A 203 6.22 -14.98 -6.21
N ARG A 204 7.40 -14.50 -5.77
CA ARG A 204 7.80 -13.10 -5.99
C ARG A 204 8.03 -12.82 -7.47
N LYS A 205 8.70 -13.74 -8.16
CA LYS A 205 9.00 -13.62 -9.58
C LYS A 205 7.71 -13.61 -10.42
N GLU A 206 6.80 -14.54 -10.16
CA GLU A 206 5.50 -14.60 -10.84
C GLU A 206 4.68 -13.31 -10.65
N ALA A 207 4.61 -12.81 -9.41
CA ALA A 207 3.92 -11.56 -9.11
C ALA A 207 4.59 -10.35 -9.80
N ALA A 208 5.92 -10.29 -9.81
CA ALA A 208 6.66 -9.23 -10.50
C ALA A 208 6.46 -9.29 -12.02
N ASP A 209 6.51 -10.46 -12.64
CA ASP A 209 6.31 -10.65 -14.08
C ASP A 209 4.87 -10.27 -14.49
N ALA A 210 3.87 -10.68 -13.71
CA ALA A 210 2.47 -10.31 -13.93
C ALA A 210 2.24 -8.80 -13.79
N SER A 211 2.85 -8.17 -12.77
CA SER A 211 2.84 -6.72 -12.58
C SER A 211 3.45 -5.99 -13.77
N LEU A 212 4.64 -6.42 -14.21
CA LEU A 212 5.33 -5.84 -15.36
C LEU A 212 4.49 -5.95 -16.64
N GLN A 213 3.85 -7.09 -16.89
CA GLN A 213 3.00 -7.29 -18.05
C GLN A 213 1.77 -6.37 -18.03
N ALA A 214 1.13 -6.23 -16.86
CA ALA A 214 -0.03 -5.36 -16.70
C ALA A 214 0.34 -3.88 -16.91
N TYR A 215 1.45 -3.42 -16.31
CA TYR A 215 1.93 -2.05 -16.52
C TYR A 215 2.32 -1.77 -17.97
N LYS A 216 3.00 -2.71 -18.65
CA LYS A 216 3.30 -2.58 -20.09
C LYS A 216 2.03 -2.45 -20.92
N SER A 217 1.04 -3.31 -20.68
CA SER A 217 -0.25 -3.26 -21.38
C SER A 217 -0.95 -1.91 -21.16
N ALA A 218 -0.92 -1.38 -19.93
CA ALA A 218 -1.43 -0.04 -19.64
C ALA A 218 -0.64 1.05 -20.37
N SER A 219 0.70 0.96 -20.41
CA SER A 219 1.57 1.96 -21.05
C SER A 219 1.38 2.01 -22.56
N ASP A 220 1.26 0.86 -23.21
CA ASP A 220 1.07 0.76 -24.66
C ASP A 220 -0.22 1.47 -25.09
N ILE A 221 -1.32 1.29 -24.33
CA ILE A 221 -2.60 1.97 -24.58
C ILE A 221 -2.50 3.47 -24.20
N ALA A 222 -1.88 3.79 -23.07
CA ALA A 222 -1.80 5.17 -22.57
C ALA A 222 -1.02 6.09 -23.51
N VAL A 223 0.05 5.60 -24.15
CA VAL A 223 0.85 6.38 -25.10
C VAL A 223 0.05 6.73 -26.35
N THR A 224 -0.87 5.87 -26.78
CA THR A 224 -1.67 6.06 -27.99
C THR A 224 -2.98 6.81 -27.76
N GLU A 225 -3.61 6.63 -26.60
CA GLU A 225 -4.99 7.10 -26.36
C GLU A 225 -5.09 8.26 -25.36
N LEU A 226 -4.06 8.54 -24.55
CA LEU A 226 -4.11 9.57 -23.51
C LEU A 226 -3.00 10.62 -23.69
N PRO A 227 -3.29 11.93 -23.54
CA PRO A 227 -2.25 12.94 -23.60
C PRO A 227 -1.24 12.79 -22.45
N PRO A 228 0.02 13.24 -22.59
CA PRO A 228 1.05 13.15 -21.55
C PRO A 228 0.64 13.77 -20.21
N THR A 229 -0.20 14.79 -20.25
CA THR A 229 -0.71 15.50 -19.07
C THR A 229 -1.90 14.80 -18.40
N HIS A 230 -2.44 13.72 -18.97
CA HIS A 230 -3.61 13.03 -18.42
C HIS A 230 -3.32 12.41 -17.04
N PRO A 231 -4.14 12.64 -16.00
CA PRO A 231 -3.89 12.14 -14.65
C PRO A 231 -3.67 10.62 -14.56
N ILE A 232 -4.46 9.84 -15.32
CA ILE A 232 -4.31 8.38 -15.35
C ILE A 232 -2.96 7.94 -15.98
N ARG A 233 -2.48 8.62 -17.03
CA ARG A 233 -1.20 8.32 -17.69
C ARG A 233 -0.03 8.70 -16.78
N LEU A 234 -0.10 9.87 -16.14
CA LEU A 234 0.88 10.31 -15.14
C LEU A 234 0.91 9.36 -13.94
N GLY A 235 -0.26 8.97 -13.42
CA GLY A 235 -0.37 8.04 -12.30
C GLY A 235 0.14 6.64 -12.64
N LEU A 236 -0.02 6.20 -13.89
CA LEU A 236 0.60 4.98 -14.40
C LEU A 236 2.13 5.09 -14.38
N ALA A 237 2.69 6.17 -14.92
CA ALA A 237 4.14 6.38 -14.94
C ALA A 237 4.73 6.46 -13.52
N LEU A 238 4.05 7.13 -12.60
CA LEU A 238 4.42 7.16 -11.19
C LEU A 238 4.49 5.75 -10.60
N ASN A 239 3.43 4.96 -10.74
CA ASN A 239 3.41 3.63 -10.14
C ASN A 239 4.37 2.64 -10.84
N PHE A 240 4.57 2.79 -12.14
CA PHE A 240 5.49 1.94 -12.90
C PHE A 240 6.96 2.28 -12.61
N SER A 241 7.30 3.55 -12.36
CA SER A 241 8.64 3.92 -11.89
C SER A 241 8.91 3.36 -10.50
N VAL A 242 7.96 3.47 -9.56
CA VAL A 242 8.05 2.84 -8.23
C VAL A 242 8.23 1.33 -8.35
N PHE A 243 7.51 0.66 -9.24
CA PHE A 243 7.69 -0.78 -9.50
C PHE A 243 9.12 -1.11 -9.94
N HIS A 244 9.68 -0.33 -10.87
CA HIS A 244 11.05 -0.52 -11.33
C HIS A 244 12.07 -0.32 -10.20
N TYR A 245 11.83 0.63 -9.30
CA TYR A 245 12.70 0.93 -8.16
C TYR A 245 12.58 -0.18 -7.09
N GLU A 246 11.39 -0.37 -6.52
CA GLU A 246 11.18 -1.19 -5.32
C GLU A 246 11.14 -2.71 -5.60
N ILE A 247 10.63 -3.13 -6.77
CA ILE A 247 10.44 -4.57 -7.04
C ILE A 247 11.55 -5.14 -7.92
N LEU A 248 11.88 -4.44 -9.01
CA LEU A 248 12.89 -4.90 -9.97
C LEU A 248 14.31 -4.44 -9.65
N ASN A 249 14.49 -3.65 -8.58
CA ASN A 249 15.78 -3.11 -8.17
C ASN A 249 16.56 -2.49 -9.35
N SER A 250 15.85 -1.74 -10.19
CA SER A 250 16.35 -1.15 -11.43
C SER A 250 16.20 0.37 -11.37
N PRO A 251 16.99 1.04 -10.51
CA PRO A 251 16.74 2.43 -10.15
C PRO A 251 17.02 3.40 -11.32
N ASP A 252 17.97 3.07 -12.22
CA ASP A 252 18.18 3.83 -13.47
C ASP A 252 16.93 3.90 -14.35
N LYS A 253 16.28 2.74 -14.51
CA LYS A 253 15.06 2.63 -15.32
C LYS A 253 13.88 3.33 -14.66
N ALA A 254 13.79 3.27 -13.32
CA ALA A 254 12.78 4.01 -12.56
C ALA A 254 12.94 5.52 -12.77
N CYS A 255 14.15 6.06 -12.61
CA CYS A 255 14.46 7.47 -12.82
C CYS A 255 14.21 7.90 -14.27
N GLN A 256 14.62 7.09 -15.25
CA GLN A 256 14.36 7.38 -16.66
C GLN A 256 12.85 7.49 -16.95
N LEU A 257 12.06 6.54 -16.46
CA LEU A 257 10.62 6.51 -16.69
C LEU A 257 9.90 7.69 -16.02
N ALA A 258 10.25 7.98 -14.75
CA ALA A 258 9.68 9.11 -14.01
C ALA A 258 10.05 10.45 -14.65
N LYS A 259 11.31 10.62 -15.05
CA LYS A 259 11.80 11.84 -15.69
C LYS A 259 11.14 12.07 -17.05
N GLN A 260 11.07 11.04 -17.89
CA GLN A 260 10.42 11.15 -19.20
C GLN A 260 8.96 11.59 -19.07
N ALA A 261 8.19 10.96 -18.17
CA ALA A 261 6.80 11.33 -17.96
C ALA A 261 6.63 12.75 -17.42
N PHE A 262 7.55 13.21 -16.55
CA PHE A 262 7.57 14.57 -16.04
C PHE A 262 7.86 15.59 -17.15
N ASP A 263 8.91 15.35 -17.93
CA ASP A 263 9.35 16.23 -19.01
C ASP A 263 8.28 16.33 -20.12
N ASP A 264 7.67 15.20 -20.50
CA ASP A 264 6.57 15.17 -21.50
C ASP A 264 5.35 15.96 -21.02
N ALA A 265 4.99 15.86 -19.74
CA ALA A 265 3.85 16.59 -19.18
C ALA A 265 4.13 18.10 -19.03
N ILE A 266 5.37 18.48 -18.71
CA ILE A 266 5.79 19.90 -18.70
C ILE A 266 5.65 20.53 -20.09
N ALA A 267 6.02 19.80 -21.15
CA ALA A 267 5.97 20.30 -22.52
C ALA A 267 4.55 20.64 -22.99
N GLU A 268 3.53 20.03 -22.41
CA GLU A 268 2.12 20.20 -22.79
C GLU A 268 1.25 20.77 -21.65
N LEU A 269 1.85 21.26 -20.56
CA LEU A 269 1.12 21.68 -19.36
C LEU A 269 0.12 22.82 -19.62
N ASP A 270 0.45 23.71 -20.55
CA ASP A 270 -0.37 24.86 -20.95
C ASP A 270 -1.70 24.45 -21.63
N THR A 271 -1.86 23.18 -21.98
CA THR A 271 -3.07 22.64 -22.65
C THR A 271 -4.13 22.10 -21.68
N LEU A 272 -3.83 22.05 -20.38
CA LEU A 272 -4.72 21.45 -19.38
C LEU A 272 -5.93 22.34 -19.05
N SER A 273 -7.08 21.68 -18.85
CA SER A 273 -8.26 22.32 -18.26
C SER A 273 -8.10 22.51 -16.75
N GLU A 274 -8.81 23.49 -16.17
CA GLU A 274 -8.74 23.81 -14.74
C GLU A 274 -9.09 22.61 -13.84
N ASP A 275 -10.02 21.76 -14.29
CA ASP A 275 -10.47 20.55 -13.57
C ASP A 275 -9.38 19.47 -13.49
N SER A 276 -8.60 19.26 -14.56
CA SER A 276 -7.52 18.26 -14.58
C SER A 276 -6.18 18.80 -14.08
N TYR A 277 -6.02 20.13 -14.04
CA TYR A 277 -4.76 20.78 -13.66
C TYR A 277 -4.32 20.41 -12.24
N LYS A 278 -5.25 20.38 -11.27
CA LYS A 278 -4.93 20.07 -9.87
C LYS A 278 -4.43 18.64 -9.71
N ASP A 279 -5.08 17.67 -10.34
CA ASP A 279 -4.72 16.26 -10.24
C ASP A 279 -3.39 15.97 -10.95
N SER A 280 -3.21 16.49 -12.17
CA SER A 280 -1.97 16.30 -12.94
C SER A 280 -0.77 16.93 -12.23
N THR A 281 -0.90 18.16 -11.71
CA THR A 281 0.20 18.84 -11.01
C THR A 281 0.56 18.16 -9.68
N LEU A 282 -0.42 17.60 -8.96
CA LEU A 282 -0.15 16.79 -7.77
C LEU A 282 0.66 15.53 -8.11
N ILE A 283 0.33 14.83 -9.19
CA ILE A 283 1.07 13.63 -9.59
C ILE A 283 2.47 13.98 -10.10
N MET A 284 2.62 15.07 -10.86
CA MET A 284 3.94 15.57 -11.29
C MET A 284 4.82 15.94 -10.10
N GLN A 285 4.24 16.52 -9.05
CA GLN A 285 4.94 16.80 -7.80
C GLN A 285 5.46 15.51 -7.16
N LEU A 286 4.65 14.45 -7.11
CA LEU A 286 5.08 13.13 -6.59
C LEU A 286 6.19 12.49 -7.43
N LEU A 287 6.13 12.62 -8.77
CA LEU A 287 7.20 12.17 -9.66
C LEU A 287 8.53 12.89 -9.36
N ARG A 288 8.48 14.21 -9.16
CA ARG A 288 9.65 15.03 -8.79
C ARG A 288 10.22 14.62 -7.43
N ASP A 289 9.35 14.37 -6.46
CA ASP A 289 9.76 14.01 -5.10
C ASP A 289 10.44 12.64 -5.10
N ASN A 290 9.90 11.67 -5.83
CA ASN A 290 10.55 10.37 -6.05
C ASN A 290 11.91 10.51 -6.74
N LEU A 291 12.00 11.30 -7.81
CA LEU A 291 13.28 11.54 -8.50
C LEU A 291 14.33 12.15 -7.57
N THR A 292 13.92 13.09 -6.71
CA THR A 292 14.82 13.74 -5.73
C THR A 292 15.34 12.70 -4.73
N LEU A 293 14.44 11.87 -4.19
CA LEU A 293 14.80 10.83 -3.24
C LEU A 293 15.77 9.79 -3.85
N TRP A 294 15.43 9.28 -5.03
CA TRP A 294 16.21 8.22 -5.68
C TRP A 294 17.57 8.72 -6.17
N THR A 295 17.66 9.98 -6.61
CA THR A 295 18.96 10.56 -7.02
C THR A 295 19.85 10.85 -5.82
N SER A 296 19.30 11.21 -4.65
CA SER A 296 20.09 11.31 -3.42
C SER A 296 20.57 9.96 -2.93
N ASP A 297 19.75 8.91 -2.99
CA ASP A 297 20.12 7.55 -2.59
C ASP A 297 21.29 7.03 -3.44
N MET A 298 21.23 7.24 -4.76
CA MET A 298 22.32 6.87 -5.69
C MET A 298 23.62 7.65 -5.46
N GLN A 299 23.55 8.89 -4.99
CA GLN A 299 24.74 9.71 -4.70
C GLN A 299 25.35 9.37 -3.33
N GLY A 300 24.54 8.91 -2.37
CA GLY A 300 24.99 8.50 -1.04
C GLY A 300 25.80 7.19 -1.01
N ASP A 301 25.58 6.30 -1.98
CA ASP A 301 26.35 5.05 -2.14
C ASP A 301 27.70 5.23 -2.87
N GLY A 302 27.99 6.43 -3.39
CA GLY A 302 29.17 6.70 -4.23
C GLY A 302 30.34 7.42 -3.54
N ASP A 303 30.23 7.82 -2.28
CA ASP A 303 31.20 8.74 -1.64
C ASP A 303 31.97 8.13 -0.45
N ASN A 304 32.00 6.80 -0.33
CA ASN A 304 32.68 6.12 0.78
C ASN A 304 33.73 5.07 0.41
N ASP A 305 34.13 4.95 -0.87
CA ASP A 305 35.08 3.91 -1.31
C ASP A 305 36.36 4.42 -2.04
N ASP A 306 36.64 5.73 -2.07
CA ASP A 306 37.80 6.26 -2.84
C ASP A 306 38.69 7.27 -2.09
N LYS A 307 38.96 7.05 -0.79
CA LYS A 307 40.03 7.77 -0.06
C LYS A 307 40.75 6.93 0.98
N GLU A 308 41.29 5.77 0.62
CA GLU A 308 42.32 5.14 1.44
C GLU A 308 43.15 4.13 0.64
N GLU A 309 43.99 4.62 -0.30
CA GLU A 309 45.26 3.98 -0.67
C GLU A 309 46.03 4.86 -1.66
N GLU A 310 46.87 5.77 -1.16
CA GLU A 310 48.26 5.92 -1.63
C GLU A 310 48.98 7.04 -0.87
N LYS A 311 49.90 6.59 0.00
CA LYS A 311 51.25 7.14 0.30
C LYS A 311 51.52 7.30 1.79
N ALA A 312 51.95 6.19 2.39
CA ALA A 312 52.91 6.19 3.48
C ALA A 312 54.18 5.46 3.01
N GLY A 313 55.32 6.09 3.23
CA GLY A 313 56.66 5.56 2.95
C GLY A 313 57.36 6.35 1.84
N ASP A 314 58.48 7.02 2.04
CA ASP A 314 59.33 7.12 3.22
C ASP A 314 60.25 8.33 3.04
N ASN A 315 60.76 8.80 4.17
CA ASN A 315 61.69 9.90 4.33
C ASN A 315 63.11 9.46 3.91
N GLU A 316 63.91 10.38 3.35
CA GLU A 316 65.36 10.58 3.61
C GLU A 316 66.21 11.04 2.40
N ALA A 317 66.75 12.26 2.55
CA ALA A 317 68.11 12.74 2.31
C ALA A 317 68.94 12.20 1.11
N ASN A 318 69.39 13.11 0.22
CA ASN A 318 70.74 13.71 0.26
C ASN A 318 71.03 14.54 -1.00
N GLU A 319 71.75 15.63 -0.75
CA GLU A 319 72.58 16.48 -1.66
C GLU A 319 71.93 17.20 -2.86
#